data_AF-A0A5J5HX43-F1
#
_entry.id   AF-A0A5J5HX43-F1
#
_cell.length_a   1.000
_cell.length_b   1.000
_cell.length_c   1.000
_cell.angle_alpha   90.00
_cell.angle_beta   90.00
_cell.angle_gamma   90.00
#
_symmetry.space_group_name_H-M   'P 1'
#
loop_
_entity.id
_entity.type
_entity.pdbx_description
1 polymer ?
#
loop_
_entity_poly.entity_id
_entity_poly.type
_entity_poly.pdbx_seq_one_letter_code
_entity_poly.pdbx_strand_id
1 'polypeptide(L)' 'MGRVLSILAIGMGGYYLFQKRFRVINAVLGNSMMRRFFVRSLMNIPAIRNRMMGSVFSQGPKPI' A
#
# COMPACT_ATOMS: atom_id res chain seq x y z
N MET A 1 -2.60 -24.70 -18.18
CA MET A 1 -1.92 -24.83 -16.87
C MET A 1 -1.62 -23.49 -16.19
N GLY A 2 -1.16 -22.44 -16.88
CA GLY A 2 -0.80 -21.16 -16.23
C GLY A 2 -1.92 -20.44 -15.46
N ARG A 3 -3.18 -20.53 -15.90
CA ARG A 3 -4.32 -19.83 -15.25
C ARG A 3 -4.61 -20.33 -13.83
N VAL A 4 -4.45 -21.63 -13.58
CA VAL A 4 -4.68 -22.23 -12.26
C VAL A 4 -3.58 -21.83 -11.28
N LEU A 5 -2.33 -21.77 -11.74
CA LEU A 5 -1.19 -21.28 -10.96
C LEU A 5 -1.34 -19.81 -10.57
N SER A 6 -1.86 -18.95 -11.48
CA SER A 6 -2.12 -17.55 -11.15
C SER A 6 -3.21 -17.39 -10.09
N ILE A 7 -4.30 -18.16 -10.16
CA ILE A 7 -5.38 -18.12 -9.17
C ILE A 7 -4.88 -18.62 -7.80
N LEU A 8 -4.08 -19.69 -7.78
CA LEU A 8 -3.46 -20.20 -6.55
C LEU A 8 -2.44 -19.21 -5.96
N ALA A 9 -1.65 -18.53 -6.80
CA ALA A 9 -0.70 -17.53 -6.35
C ALA A 9 -1.39 -16.30 -5.73
N ILE A 10 -2.52 -15.87 -6.30
CA ILE A 10 -3.34 -14.79 -5.73
C ILE A 10 -3.99 -15.23 -4.42
N GLY A 11 -4.51 -16.46 -4.34
CA GLY A 11 -5.11 -17.01 -3.13
C GLY A 11 -4.11 -17.20 -1.98
N MET A 12 -2.96 -17.84 -2.24
CA MET A 12 -1.89 -17.99 -1.24
C MET A 12 -1.28 -16.65 -0.86
N GLY A 13 -1.06 -15.76 -1.84
CA GLY A 13 -0.61 -14.40 -1.58
C GLY A 13 -1.57 -13.66 -0.66
N GLY A 14 -2.87 -13.67 -0.97
CA GLY A 14 -3.94 -13.09 -0.15
C GLY A 14 -3.99 -13.66 1.27
N TYR A 15 -3.89 -14.98 1.41
CA TYR A 15 -3.90 -15.65 2.71
C TYR A 15 -2.69 -15.27 3.57
N TYR A 16 -1.50 -15.22 2.96
CA TYR A 16 -0.27 -14.81 3.64
C TYR A 16 -0.30 -13.32 4.05
N LEU A 17 -0.89 -12.47 3.20
CA LEU A 17 -1.13 -11.05 3.49
C LEU A 17 -2.01 -10.87 4.73
N PHE A 18 -3.07 -11.69 4.88
CA PHE A 18 -3.98 -11.63 6.03
C PHE A 18 -3.37 -12.19 7.32
N GLN A 19 -2.73 -13.36 7.27
CA GLN A 19 -2.22 -14.03 8.47
C GLN A 19 -1.03 -13.28 9.11
N LYS A 20 -0.24 -12.56 8.29
CA LYS A 20 0.95 -11.83 8.74
C LYS A 20 0.78 -10.31 8.56
N ARG A 21 -0.43 -9.78 8.76
CA ARG A 21 -0.80 -8.36 8.59
C ARG A 21 0.33 -7.34 8.88
N PHE A 22 1.00 -7.46 10.03
CA PHE A 22 2.07 -6.52 10.43
C PHE A 22 3.41 -6.76 9.73
N ARG A 23 3.78 -8.02 9.48
CA ARG A 23 5.02 -8.38 8.79
C ARG A 23 4.93 -8.03 7.30
N VAL A 24 3.73 -8.16 6.76
CA VAL A 24 3.35 -7.78 5.39
C VAL A 24 3.45 -6.27 5.20
N ILE A 25 2.86 -5.49 6.11
CA ILE A 25 2.97 -4.02 6.05
C ILE A 25 4.44 -3.60 6.13
N ASN A 26 5.24 -4.20 7.01
CA ASN A 26 6.68 -3.91 7.08
C ASN A 26 7.44 -4.33 5.82
N ALA A 27 7.09 -5.46 5.19
CA ALA A 27 7.71 -5.87 3.93
C ALA A 27 7.31 -4.95 2.76
N VAL A 28 6.05 -4.50 2.73
CA VAL A 28 5.52 -3.58 1.71
C VAL A 28 6.14 -2.18 1.87
N LEU A 29 6.22 -1.67 3.10
CA LEU A 29 6.78 -0.34 3.38
C LEU A 29 8.31 -0.32 3.40
N GLY A 30 8.94 -1.44 3.77
CA GLY A 30 10.39 -1.62 3.78
C GLY A 30 10.99 -1.83 2.39
N ASN A 31 10.24 -2.43 1.46
CA ASN A 31 10.68 -2.56 0.06
C ASN A 31 10.25 -1.33 -0.76
N SER A 32 11.23 -0.52 -1.17
CA SER A 32 11.01 0.71 -1.96
C SER A 32 10.20 0.48 -3.26
N MET A 33 10.32 -0.69 -3.89
CA MET A 33 9.57 -1.01 -5.12
C MET A 33 8.09 -1.29 -4.82
N MET A 34 7.82 -2.13 -3.82
CA MET A 34 6.46 -2.47 -3.39
C MET A 34 5.76 -1.24 -2.80
N ARG A 35 6.47 -0.45 -1.99
CA ARG A 35 5.99 0.83 -1.45
C ARG A 35 5.58 1.78 -2.57
N ARG A 36 6.43 1.97 -3.59
CA ARG A 36 6.13 2.88 -4.71
C ARG A 36 4.89 2.44 -5.47
N PHE A 37 4.73 1.14 -5.74
CA PHE A 37 3.53 0.62 -6.39
C PHE A 37 2.27 0.87 -5.55
N PHE A 38 2.33 0.54 -4.25
CA PHE A 38 1.20 0.70 -3.34
C PHE A 38 0.79 2.16 -3.16
N VAL A 39 1.77 3.05 -2.90
CA VAL A 39 1.55 4.50 -2.77
C VAL A 39 1.02 5.08 -4.08
N ARG A 40 1.57 4.69 -5.23
CA ARG A 40 1.10 5.19 -6.54
C ARG A 40 -0.34 4.77 -6.81
N SER A 41 -0.72 3.55 -6.47
CA SER A 41 -2.12 3.08 -6.59
C SER A 41 -3.05 3.84 -5.64
N LEU A 42 -2.64 4.06 -4.39
CA LEU A 42 -3.43 4.82 -3.41
C LEU A 42 -3.56 6.31 -3.78
N MET A 43 -2.49 6.95 -4.28
CA MET A 43 -2.50 8.35 -4.70
C MET A 43 -3.28 8.61 -5.99
N ASN A 44 -3.56 7.57 -6.79
CA ASN A 44 -4.42 7.68 -7.95
C ASN A 44 -5.90 7.88 -7.55
N ILE A 45 -6.25 7.56 -6.30
CA ILE A 45 -7.60 7.75 -5.77
C ILE A 45 -7.71 9.17 -5.19
N PRO A 46 -8.52 10.08 -5.77
CA PRO A 46 -8.57 11.48 -5.36
C PRO A 46 -9.02 11.66 -3.90
N ALA A 47 -9.94 10.82 -3.40
CA ALA A 47 -10.39 10.86 -2.01
C ALA A 47 -9.27 10.54 -1.01
N ILE A 48 -8.44 9.53 -1.30
CA ILE A 48 -7.32 9.12 -0.45
C ILE A 48 -6.20 10.15 -0.55
N ARG A 49 -5.90 10.61 -1.77
CA ARG A 49 -4.95 11.68 -2.03
C ARG A 49 -5.29 12.93 -1.23
N ASN A 50 -6.53 13.41 -1.27
CA ASN A 50 -6.93 14.63 -0.56
C ASN A 50 -6.83 14.47 0.96
N ARG A 51 -7.13 13.28 1.51
CA ARG A 51 -6.95 13.01 2.94
C ARG A 51 -5.48 12.94 3.35
N MET A 52 -4.63 12.27 2.56
CA MET A 52 -3.20 12.17 2.84
C MET A 52 -2.49 13.52 2.66
N MET A 53 -2.76 14.23 1.57
CA MET A 53 -2.20 15.56 1.32
C MET A 53 -2.71 16.53 2.39
N GLY A 54 -3.99 16.44 2.78
CA GLY A 54 -4.51 17.13 3.96
C GLY A 54 -3.67 16.82 5.20
N SER A 55 -3.47 15.56 5.59
CA SER A 55 -2.66 15.26 6.79
C SER A 55 -1.18 15.67 6.72
N VAL A 56 -0.57 15.59 5.54
CA VAL A 56 0.87 15.88 5.33
C VAL A 56 1.11 17.38 5.22
N PHE A 57 0.19 18.12 4.58
CA PHE A 57 0.29 19.56 4.35
C PHE A 57 -0.58 20.42 5.30
N SER A 58 -1.45 19.82 6.13
CA SER A 58 -2.16 20.54 7.21
C SER A 58 -1.24 20.98 8.34
N GLN A 59 0.01 20.50 8.37
CA GLN A 59 1.08 21.27 9.00
C GLN A 59 1.50 22.38 8.04
N GLY A 60 0.61 23.36 7.85
CA GLY A 60 1.00 24.65 7.32
C GLY A 60 2.10 25.25 8.20
N PRO A 61 2.93 26.17 7.68
CA PRO A 61 4.08 26.71 8.40
C PRO A 61 3.65 27.14 9.79
N LYS A 62 4.21 26.51 10.82
CA LYS A 62 4.01 26.93 12.20
C LYS A 62 4.53 28.36 12.27
N PRO A 63 3.69 29.39 12.51
CA PRO A 63 4.20 30.74 12.64
C PRO A 63 5.13 30.72 13.85
N ILE A 64 6.40 31.02 13.58
CA ILE A 64 7.49 31.14 14.54
C ILE A 64 7.34 32.45 15.30
#